data_AF-A0AAN0JV86-F1
#
_entry.id   AF-A0AAN0JV86-F1
#
_cell.length_a   1.000
_cell.length_b   1.000
_cell.length_c   1.000
_cell.angle_alpha   90.00
_cell.angle_beta   90.00
_cell.angle_gamma   90.00
#
_symmetry.space_group_name_H-M   'P 1'
#
loop_
_entity.id
_entity.type
_entity.pdbx_description
1 polymer ?
#
loop_
_entity_poly.entity_id
_entity_poly.type
_entity_poly.pdbx_seq_one_letter_code
_entity_poly.pdbx_strand_id
1 'polypeptide(L)'
;MEHGLVFVIVVWGYQEAFVVCRQLGLPATDAQSVYYSNSFGYGHGIPTLYNWRCIGNESSLNHCLKSTSSCYYSYRSVYRISGVRCKGSIVPGNCSTGSMRLVGPNGPNKVEGRVEYCSNGVWGTVSRYGFDVRDAHVVCRRLGHQTPRALIFWNAYGQGSGPVVFRNLGCTGNEDRLEHCTYSTSPYYASHTTDVGVKCSERVLTDCINGSVRLVNGTTPDEGRVEVCINGEWGTACSQYWDKSETKVVCKQLGYSQAAEGSVFRYSEFGYGDYQQILWNIQCTGSETNLASCNNYHNSNCYYGYTVGIKCYNTTNCTHGEINLYGGQSDAEGDLQICYNGMWVFVCDTFFWWWIPPNVVCRQLGYQDNNWASYSYNSLFGSNNNVAPMVLVRFSCSGNENSLDYCSNYTYNHYCDRAFGFLCS
;
A
#
# COMPACT_ATOMS: atom_id res chain seq x y z
N MET A 1 -8.80 -34.85 -13.97
CA MET A 1 -8.30 -35.25 -15.31
C MET A 1 -7.67 -34.03 -15.94
N GLU A 2 -6.38 -34.08 -16.26
CA GLU A 2 -5.71 -32.99 -16.98
C GLU A 2 -5.93 -33.21 -18.49
N HIS A 3 -6.44 -32.20 -19.18
CA HIS A 3 -6.61 -32.22 -20.62
C HIS A 3 -5.59 -31.24 -21.22
N GLY A 4 -4.65 -31.76 -22.00
CA GLY A 4 -3.63 -30.98 -22.70
C GLY A 4 -3.96 -30.88 -24.19
N LEU A 5 -3.85 -29.68 -24.75
CA LEU A 5 -4.04 -29.43 -26.19
C LEU A 5 -2.91 -28.58 -26.75
N VAL A 6 -2.64 -28.76 -28.04
CA VAL A 6 -1.49 -28.21 -28.76
C VAL A 6 -1.93 -27.14 -29.74
N PHE A 7 -1.39 -25.92 -29.62
CA PHE A 7 -1.59 -24.82 -30.58
C PHE A 7 -0.22 -24.23 -30.98
N VAL A 8 -0.09 -23.57 -32.13
CA VAL A 8 1.24 -23.09 -32.62
C VAL A 8 1.40 -21.58 -32.52
N ILE A 9 1.98 -21.02 -31.44
CA ILE A 9 1.89 -19.58 -31.18
C ILE A 9 3.07 -19.03 -30.34
N VAL A 10 3.51 -17.80 -30.63
CA VAL A 10 4.69 -17.09 -30.05
C VAL A 10 4.34 -16.04 -28.97
N VAL A 11 3.07 -15.67 -28.76
CA VAL A 11 2.62 -14.86 -27.61
C VAL A 11 1.37 -15.52 -27.06
N TRP A 12 1.46 -16.06 -25.86
CA TRP A 12 0.44 -16.89 -25.23
C TRP A 12 0.48 -16.59 -23.72
N GLY A 13 -0.64 -16.26 -23.10
CA GLY A 13 -0.74 -15.91 -21.68
C GLY A 13 -1.90 -16.64 -21.02
N TYR A 14 -2.21 -16.23 -19.78
CA TYR A 14 -3.36 -16.75 -19.05
C TYR A 14 -4.68 -16.52 -19.81
N GLN A 15 -4.87 -15.35 -20.43
CA GLN A 15 -6.12 -15.01 -21.12
C GLN A 15 -6.38 -15.90 -22.35
N GLU A 16 -5.35 -16.18 -23.16
CA GLU A 16 -5.48 -17.10 -24.29
C GLU A 16 -5.78 -18.52 -23.81
N ALA A 17 -5.05 -19.00 -22.80
CA ALA A 17 -5.27 -20.30 -22.19
C ALA A 17 -6.71 -20.44 -21.65
N PHE A 18 -7.21 -19.39 -20.99
CA PHE A 18 -8.57 -19.33 -20.46
C PHE A 18 -9.62 -19.43 -21.58
N VAL A 19 -9.50 -18.64 -22.65
CA VAL A 19 -10.43 -18.69 -23.80
C VAL A 19 -10.47 -20.07 -24.43
N VAL A 20 -9.30 -20.68 -24.64
CA VAL A 20 -9.21 -22.02 -25.25
C VAL A 20 -9.90 -23.07 -24.37
N CYS A 21 -9.56 -23.13 -23.09
CA CYS A 21 -10.18 -24.11 -22.18
C CYS A 21 -11.71 -23.97 -22.15
N ARG A 22 -12.23 -22.73 -22.14
CA ARG A 22 -13.68 -22.50 -22.20
C ARG A 22 -14.29 -22.91 -23.55
N GLN A 23 -13.66 -22.57 -24.67
CA GLN A 23 -14.12 -22.95 -26.00
C GLN A 23 -14.32 -24.47 -26.14
N LEU A 24 -13.51 -25.24 -25.42
CA LEU A 24 -13.52 -26.70 -25.42
C LEU A 24 -14.46 -27.31 -24.37
N GLY A 25 -15.13 -26.50 -23.56
CA GLY A 25 -15.97 -26.97 -22.45
C GLY A 25 -15.18 -27.58 -21.29
N LEU A 26 -13.89 -27.24 -21.16
CA LEU A 26 -13.00 -27.76 -20.11
C LEU A 26 -12.90 -26.80 -18.91
N PRO A 27 -12.42 -27.28 -17.75
CA PRO A 27 -12.11 -26.41 -16.62
C PRO A 27 -11.10 -25.31 -16.99
N ALA A 28 -11.41 -24.07 -16.66
CA ALA A 28 -10.64 -22.91 -17.15
C ALA A 28 -10.18 -21.95 -16.05
N THR A 29 -10.74 -22.01 -14.83
CA THR A 29 -10.43 -21.00 -13.79
C THR A 29 -8.94 -20.95 -13.40
N ASP A 30 -8.22 -22.06 -13.56
CA ASP A 30 -6.77 -22.17 -13.35
C ASP A 30 -6.06 -22.61 -14.64
N ALA A 31 -6.46 -22.04 -15.78
CA ALA A 31 -5.83 -22.34 -17.07
C ALA A 31 -4.36 -21.90 -17.08
N GLN A 32 -3.48 -22.76 -17.58
CA GLN A 32 -2.03 -22.49 -17.63
C GLN A 32 -1.52 -22.52 -19.07
N SER A 33 -0.74 -21.50 -19.43
CA SER A 33 0.08 -21.48 -20.63
C SER A 33 1.33 -22.36 -20.46
N VAL A 34 1.66 -23.16 -21.48
CA VAL A 34 2.87 -23.99 -21.49
C VAL A 34 3.84 -23.44 -22.54
N TYR A 35 4.89 -22.76 -22.07
CA TYR A 35 5.84 -21.98 -22.89
C TYR A 35 7.02 -22.77 -23.46
N TYR A 36 7.32 -23.96 -22.92
CA TYR A 36 8.57 -24.65 -23.22
C TYR A 36 8.41 -25.79 -24.23
N SER A 37 9.06 -25.60 -25.38
CA SER A 37 9.69 -26.62 -26.22
C SER A 37 8.94 -27.94 -26.36
N ASN A 38 7.83 -27.95 -27.12
CA ASN A 38 7.22 -29.20 -27.61
C ASN A 38 6.80 -30.16 -26.49
N SER A 39 6.40 -29.63 -25.32
CA SER A 39 5.93 -30.44 -24.18
C SER A 39 4.76 -31.39 -24.54
N PHE A 40 4.07 -31.13 -25.64
CA PHE A 40 3.00 -31.96 -26.19
C PHE A 40 3.29 -32.51 -27.61
N GLY A 41 4.56 -32.53 -28.04
CA GLY A 41 5.00 -33.03 -29.36
C GLY A 41 5.28 -31.92 -30.38
N TYR A 42 5.41 -32.29 -31.66
CA TYR A 42 5.55 -31.37 -32.79
C TYR A 42 4.22 -31.34 -33.55
N GLY A 43 3.69 -30.15 -33.85
CA GLY A 43 2.50 -30.01 -34.69
C GLY A 43 2.78 -30.41 -36.14
N HIS A 44 1.80 -30.99 -36.83
CA HIS A 44 1.84 -31.22 -38.27
C HIS A 44 1.39 -29.96 -39.01
N GLY A 45 2.28 -29.32 -39.77
CA GLY A 45 1.96 -28.18 -40.64
C GLY A 45 2.71 -26.87 -40.33
N ILE A 46 2.66 -25.93 -41.27
CA ILE A 46 3.25 -24.59 -41.11
C ILE A 46 2.24 -23.70 -40.39
N PRO A 47 2.57 -23.12 -39.23
CA PRO A 47 1.67 -22.22 -38.54
C PRO A 47 1.54 -20.87 -39.26
N THR A 48 0.29 -20.49 -39.51
CA THR A 48 -0.06 -19.23 -40.21
C THR A 48 -0.61 -18.14 -39.28
N LEU A 49 -0.82 -18.45 -38.00
CA LEU A 49 -1.39 -17.54 -37.01
C LEU A 49 -0.45 -17.42 -35.80
N TYR A 50 -0.13 -16.19 -35.38
CA TYR A 50 0.71 -15.95 -34.21
C TYR A 50 0.34 -14.64 -33.51
N ASN A 51 1.02 -14.35 -32.39
CA ASN A 51 0.83 -13.12 -31.61
C ASN A 51 -0.65 -12.91 -31.21
N TRP A 52 -1.22 -13.92 -30.55
CA TRP A 52 -2.60 -13.86 -30.09
C TRP A 52 -2.67 -12.94 -28.87
N ARG A 53 -3.72 -12.12 -28.84
CA ARG A 53 -3.96 -11.12 -27.80
C ARG A 53 -5.44 -11.19 -27.41
N CYS A 54 -5.77 -12.19 -26.61
CA CYS A 54 -7.08 -12.34 -26.02
C CYS A 54 -7.20 -11.47 -24.76
N ILE A 55 -8.39 -10.96 -24.51
CA ILE A 55 -8.75 -10.25 -23.28
C ILE A 55 -9.32 -11.23 -22.24
N GLY A 56 -9.81 -12.40 -22.69
CA GLY A 56 -10.33 -13.50 -21.86
C GLY A 56 -11.85 -13.64 -21.90
N ASN A 57 -12.56 -12.63 -22.41
CA ASN A 57 -14.02 -12.62 -22.51
C ASN A 57 -14.53 -13.10 -23.89
N GLU A 58 -13.64 -13.50 -24.79
CA GLU A 58 -13.98 -14.01 -26.11
C GLU A 58 -14.68 -15.38 -26.02
N SER A 59 -15.61 -15.62 -26.94
CA SER A 59 -16.31 -16.91 -27.05
C SER A 59 -15.44 -18.01 -27.66
N SER A 60 -14.43 -17.64 -28.44
CA SER A 60 -13.48 -18.55 -29.07
C SER A 60 -12.19 -17.83 -29.40
N LEU A 61 -11.12 -18.60 -29.58
CA LEU A 61 -9.81 -18.08 -29.94
C LEU A 61 -9.88 -17.22 -31.22
N ASN A 62 -10.73 -17.59 -32.19
CA ASN A 62 -10.88 -16.86 -33.46
C ASN A 62 -11.31 -15.39 -33.30
N HIS A 63 -11.96 -15.05 -32.19
CA HIS A 63 -12.39 -13.68 -31.90
C HIS A 63 -11.28 -12.84 -31.23
N CYS A 64 -10.17 -13.44 -30.83
CA CYS A 64 -9.02 -12.71 -30.35
C CYS A 64 -8.25 -12.06 -31.52
N LEU A 65 -7.60 -10.93 -31.21
CA LEU A 65 -6.65 -10.30 -32.13
C LEU A 65 -5.46 -11.23 -32.36
N LYS A 66 -5.02 -11.30 -33.62
CA LYS A 66 -3.95 -12.19 -34.07
C LYS A 66 -3.30 -11.66 -35.33
N SER A 67 -2.05 -12.05 -35.55
CA SER A 67 -1.32 -11.78 -36.79
C SER A 67 -1.46 -12.97 -37.75
N THR A 68 -1.67 -12.67 -39.04
CA THR A 68 -1.87 -13.66 -40.12
C THR A 68 -0.65 -13.83 -41.03
N SER A 69 0.45 -13.13 -40.75
CA SER A 69 1.74 -13.31 -41.42
C SER A 69 2.38 -14.65 -41.03
N SER A 70 3.24 -15.19 -41.91
CA SER A 70 4.02 -16.39 -41.60
C SER A 70 4.83 -16.21 -40.31
N CYS A 71 4.64 -17.11 -39.35
CA CYS A 71 5.34 -17.10 -38.06
C CYS A 71 6.77 -17.65 -38.23
N TYR A 72 7.64 -16.90 -38.90
CA TYR A 72 9.03 -17.30 -39.13
C TYR A 72 9.94 -16.80 -38.00
N TYR A 73 10.01 -17.55 -36.91
CA TYR A 73 11.03 -17.38 -35.88
C TYR A 73 11.87 -18.66 -35.80
N SER A 74 12.82 -18.80 -36.72
CA SER A 74 13.73 -19.95 -36.75
C SER A 74 14.86 -19.76 -35.74
N TYR A 75 14.76 -20.40 -34.58
CA TYR A 75 15.95 -20.88 -33.89
C TYR A 75 16.03 -22.38 -34.17
N ARG A 76 16.94 -22.79 -35.06
CA ARG A 76 17.22 -24.20 -35.41
C ARG A 76 16.08 -24.97 -36.12
N SER A 77 15.31 -24.32 -37.00
CA SER A 77 14.39 -24.99 -37.94
C SER A 77 13.21 -25.77 -37.31
N VAL A 78 12.81 -25.42 -36.09
CA VAL A 78 11.65 -26.01 -35.40
C VAL A 78 10.63 -24.93 -35.07
N TYR A 79 9.37 -25.14 -35.47
CA TYR A 79 8.25 -24.27 -35.08
C TYR A 79 8.00 -24.41 -33.57
N ARG A 80 7.99 -23.28 -32.85
CA ARG A 80 7.61 -23.26 -31.42
C ARG A 80 6.10 -23.31 -31.30
N ILE A 81 5.60 -24.33 -30.61
CA ILE A 81 4.18 -24.50 -30.34
C ILE A 81 3.90 -24.22 -28.85
N SER A 82 2.76 -23.60 -28.56
CA SER A 82 2.29 -23.30 -27.21
C SER A 82 1.18 -24.27 -26.82
N GLY A 83 1.30 -24.87 -25.63
CA GLY A 83 0.28 -25.73 -25.08
C GLY A 83 -0.63 -24.99 -24.10
N VAL A 84 -1.82 -25.55 -23.87
CA VAL A 84 -2.67 -25.16 -22.75
C VAL A 84 -2.91 -26.35 -21.84
N ARG A 85 -2.87 -26.11 -20.53
CA ARG A 85 -3.33 -27.04 -19.51
C ARG A 85 -4.60 -26.48 -18.85
N CYS A 86 -5.70 -27.20 -19.01
CA CYS A 86 -7.00 -26.80 -18.46
C CYS A 86 -7.18 -27.40 -17.07
N LYS A 87 -7.31 -26.54 -16.04
CA LYS A 87 -7.50 -26.90 -14.63
C LYS A 87 -8.55 -26.02 -13.95
N GLY A 88 -8.90 -26.39 -12.72
CA GLY A 88 -9.82 -25.67 -11.87
C GLY A 88 -11.26 -26.12 -12.11
N SER A 89 -12.17 -25.16 -12.25
CA SER A 89 -13.60 -25.38 -12.45
C SER A 89 -14.07 -24.97 -13.84
N ILE A 90 -15.17 -25.56 -14.28
CA ILE A 90 -15.90 -25.12 -15.49
C ILE A 90 -16.48 -23.73 -15.19
N VAL A 91 -16.31 -22.80 -16.13
CA VAL A 91 -16.84 -21.44 -16.02
C VAL A 91 -18.25 -21.41 -16.63
N PRO A 92 -19.32 -21.28 -15.83
CA PRO A 92 -20.68 -21.21 -16.36
C PRO A 92 -20.88 -19.90 -17.13
N GLY A 93 -21.20 -20.00 -18.42
CA GLY A 93 -21.26 -18.88 -19.36
C GLY A 93 -22.63 -18.23 -19.51
N ASN A 94 -23.27 -17.80 -18.41
CA ASN A 94 -24.66 -17.30 -18.47
C ASN A 94 -24.93 -16.00 -17.68
N CYS A 95 -23.93 -15.14 -17.48
CA CYS A 95 -24.17 -13.80 -16.94
C CYS A 95 -24.56 -12.81 -18.04
N SER A 96 -25.29 -11.74 -17.70
CA SER A 96 -25.62 -10.67 -18.65
C SER A 96 -24.54 -9.59 -18.63
N THR A 97 -24.01 -9.20 -19.80
CA THR A 97 -23.02 -8.12 -19.91
C THR A 97 -23.48 -6.86 -19.17
N GLY A 98 -22.62 -6.27 -18.35
CA GLY A 98 -22.97 -5.12 -17.49
C GLY A 98 -23.49 -5.50 -16.10
N SER A 99 -23.61 -6.79 -15.79
CA SER A 99 -23.87 -7.27 -14.43
C SER A 99 -22.63 -7.12 -13.56
N MET A 100 -22.83 -6.77 -12.29
CA MET A 100 -21.76 -6.66 -11.30
C MET A 100 -22.10 -7.42 -10.02
N ARG A 101 -21.07 -7.90 -9.34
CA ARG A 101 -21.18 -8.52 -8.02
C ARG A 101 -19.91 -8.28 -7.20
N LEU A 102 -20.05 -8.31 -5.89
CA LEU A 102 -18.91 -8.41 -4.98
C LEU A 102 -18.80 -9.86 -4.52
N VAL A 103 -17.60 -10.44 -4.55
CA VAL A 103 -17.38 -11.83 -4.12
C VAL A 103 -16.42 -11.84 -2.94
N GLY A 104 -16.89 -12.31 -1.80
CA GLY A 104 -16.09 -12.54 -0.59
C GLY A 104 -15.70 -14.01 -0.43
N PRO A 105 -15.06 -14.36 0.71
CA PRO A 105 -14.66 -15.74 1.02
C PRO A 105 -15.85 -16.73 1.04
N ASN A 106 -17.03 -16.25 1.44
CA ASN A 106 -18.25 -17.05 1.55
C ASN A 106 -19.16 -16.92 0.30
N GLY A 107 -18.65 -16.39 -0.81
CA GLY A 107 -19.40 -16.19 -2.04
C GLY A 107 -19.90 -14.75 -2.26
N PRO A 108 -20.87 -14.54 -3.17
CA PRO A 108 -21.36 -13.21 -3.53
C PRO A 108 -22.02 -12.47 -2.35
N ASN A 109 -21.71 -11.18 -2.22
CA ASN A 109 -22.20 -10.29 -1.18
C ASN A 109 -22.57 -8.93 -1.83
N LYS A 110 -23.54 -8.22 -1.26
CA LYS A 110 -24.01 -6.90 -1.73
C LYS A 110 -23.27 -5.72 -1.11
N VAL A 111 -22.55 -5.97 -0.02
CA VAL A 111 -21.90 -4.96 0.81
C VAL A 111 -20.41 -4.95 0.56
N GLU A 112 -19.75 -6.10 0.54
CA GLU A 112 -18.30 -6.15 0.40
C GLU A 112 -17.78 -7.36 -0.37
N GLY A 113 -16.63 -7.20 -1.02
CA GLY A 113 -15.97 -8.29 -1.75
C GLY A 113 -15.09 -7.81 -2.88
N ARG A 114 -14.42 -8.75 -3.54
CA ARG A 114 -13.72 -8.52 -4.81
C ARG A 114 -14.71 -8.06 -5.87
N VAL A 115 -14.37 -7.03 -6.62
CA VAL A 115 -15.21 -6.51 -7.71
C VAL A 115 -15.14 -7.46 -8.90
N GLU A 116 -16.29 -8.03 -9.27
CA GLU A 116 -16.44 -8.81 -10.50
C GLU A 116 -17.48 -8.19 -11.43
N TYR A 117 -17.13 -8.16 -12.72
CA TYR A 117 -17.94 -7.60 -13.78
C TYR A 117 -18.16 -8.65 -14.87
N CYS A 118 -19.39 -8.75 -15.36
CA CYS A 118 -19.73 -9.65 -16.45
C CYS A 118 -19.51 -8.98 -17.81
N SER A 119 -18.64 -9.57 -18.63
CA SER A 119 -18.41 -9.16 -20.02
C SER A 119 -18.59 -10.35 -20.95
N ASN A 120 -19.43 -10.21 -21.98
CA ASN A 120 -19.69 -11.25 -23.00
C ASN A 120 -20.08 -12.61 -22.40
N GLY A 121 -20.90 -12.60 -21.34
CA GLY A 121 -21.33 -13.83 -20.68
C GLY A 121 -20.30 -14.47 -19.76
N VAL A 122 -19.21 -13.77 -19.47
CA VAL A 122 -18.10 -14.25 -18.63
C VAL A 122 -17.89 -13.32 -17.46
N TRP A 123 -17.88 -13.86 -16.24
CA TRP A 123 -17.42 -13.12 -15.07
C TRP A 123 -15.91 -12.95 -15.12
N GLY A 124 -15.47 -11.73 -14.86
CA GLY A 124 -14.06 -11.40 -14.69
C GLY A 124 -13.85 -10.38 -13.58
N THR A 125 -12.59 -10.06 -13.30
CA THR A 125 -12.17 -9.21 -12.18
C THR A 125 -11.78 -7.81 -12.63
N VAL A 126 -11.64 -6.90 -11.66
CA VAL A 126 -11.15 -5.53 -11.87
C VAL A 126 -9.80 -5.37 -11.19
N SER A 127 -8.83 -4.77 -11.88
CA SER A 127 -7.49 -4.55 -11.33
C SER A 127 -7.43 -3.29 -10.45
N ARG A 128 -6.63 -3.34 -9.39
CA ARG A 128 -6.34 -2.22 -8.46
C ARG A 128 -5.52 -1.10 -9.10
N TYR A 129 -4.87 -1.35 -10.23
CA TYR A 129 -4.08 -0.32 -10.91
C TYR A 129 -5.00 0.75 -11.51
N GLY A 130 -4.78 2.01 -11.11
CA GLY A 130 -5.62 3.15 -11.45
C GLY A 130 -6.94 3.23 -10.68
N PHE A 131 -7.37 2.13 -10.05
CA PHE A 131 -8.63 2.08 -9.31
C PHE A 131 -8.60 3.01 -8.08
N ASP A 132 -9.48 4.01 -8.08
CA ASP A 132 -9.61 5.00 -7.03
C ASP A 132 -11.04 5.06 -6.45
N VAL A 133 -11.28 6.05 -5.57
CA VAL A 133 -12.55 6.17 -4.87
C VAL A 133 -13.73 6.58 -5.75
N ARG A 134 -13.47 7.26 -6.87
CA ARG A 134 -14.50 7.59 -7.87
C ARG A 134 -14.98 6.32 -8.55
N ASP A 135 -14.06 5.41 -8.89
CA ASP A 135 -14.41 4.09 -9.44
C ASP A 135 -15.24 3.28 -8.43
N ALA A 136 -14.79 3.27 -7.17
CA ALA A 136 -15.46 2.57 -6.09
C ALA A 136 -16.90 3.09 -5.85
N HIS A 137 -17.11 4.41 -5.97
CA HIS A 137 -18.45 5.01 -5.90
C HIS A 137 -19.37 4.55 -7.04
N VAL A 138 -18.85 4.46 -8.28
CA VAL A 138 -19.63 3.93 -9.41
C VAL A 138 -20.01 2.47 -9.17
N VAL A 139 -19.07 1.65 -8.65
CA VAL A 139 -19.33 0.25 -8.26
C VAL A 139 -20.46 0.16 -7.24
N CYS A 140 -20.35 0.89 -6.13
CA CYS A 140 -21.34 0.84 -5.05
C CYS A 140 -22.71 1.37 -5.48
N ARG A 141 -22.75 2.45 -6.28
CA ARG A 141 -24.00 3.00 -6.83
C ARG A 141 -24.72 1.99 -7.70
N ARG A 142 -23.98 1.30 -8.57
CA ARG A 142 -24.55 0.27 -9.44
C ARG A 142 -25.09 -0.94 -8.67
N LEU A 143 -24.51 -1.23 -7.51
CA LEU A 143 -24.98 -2.28 -6.60
C LEU A 143 -26.18 -1.85 -5.72
N GLY A 144 -26.65 -0.61 -5.88
CA GLY A 144 -27.88 -0.10 -5.26
C GLY A 144 -27.68 0.80 -4.04
N HIS A 145 -26.44 1.14 -3.69
CA HIS A 145 -26.13 2.07 -2.60
C HIS A 145 -26.28 3.52 -3.12
N GLN A 146 -27.22 4.30 -2.59
CA GLN A 146 -27.63 5.57 -3.22
C GLN A 146 -26.62 6.70 -2.96
N THR A 147 -26.12 6.78 -1.74
CA THR A 147 -25.06 7.71 -1.33
C THR A 147 -23.91 6.89 -0.76
N PRO A 148 -23.18 6.16 -1.62
CA PRO A 148 -22.25 5.17 -1.12
C PRO A 148 -20.99 5.83 -0.59
N ARG A 149 -20.63 5.45 0.62
CA ARG A 149 -19.25 5.45 1.07
C ARG A 149 -18.59 4.17 0.58
N ALA A 150 -17.44 4.29 -0.07
CA ALA A 150 -16.72 3.16 -0.63
C ALA A 150 -15.29 3.04 -0.06
N LEU A 151 -14.97 1.87 0.46
CA LEU A 151 -13.62 1.51 0.92
C LEU A 151 -12.96 0.59 -0.11
N ILE A 152 -11.67 0.78 -0.35
CA ILE A 152 -10.92 0.06 -1.39
C ILE A 152 -9.89 -0.88 -0.75
N PHE A 153 -10.01 -2.16 -1.05
CA PHE A 153 -9.12 -3.20 -0.54
C PHE A 153 -8.28 -3.79 -1.66
N TRP A 154 -7.02 -4.07 -1.35
CA TRP A 154 -6.11 -4.82 -2.21
C TRP A 154 -5.94 -6.21 -1.60
N ASN A 155 -6.23 -7.26 -2.39
CA ASN A 155 -6.02 -8.66 -2.01
C ASN A 155 -6.76 -9.15 -0.73
N ALA A 156 -7.76 -8.42 -0.22
CA ALA A 156 -8.46 -8.79 1.02
C ALA A 156 -9.50 -9.91 0.83
N TYR A 157 -10.13 -10.00 -0.34
CA TYR A 157 -11.23 -10.93 -0.61
C TYR A 157 -10.81 -12.12 -1.48
N GLY A 158 -9.50 -12.41 -1.50
CA GLY A 158 -8.90 -13.45 -2.32
C GLY A 158 -8.86 -13.12 -3.81
N GLN A 159 -8.07 -13.91 -4.54
CA GLN A 159 -7.92 -13.81 -5.99
C GLN A 159 -9.16 -14.35 -6.70
N GLY A 160 -9.56 -13.69 -7.79
CA GLY A 160 -10.58 -14.20 -8.68
C GLY A 160 -10.01 -15.13 -9.74
N SER A 161 -10.82 -15.35 -10.77
CA SER A 161 -10.47 -16.15 -11.94
C SER A 161 -11.09 -15.55 -13.19
N GLY A 162 -10.53 -15.86 -14.36
CA GLY A 162 -11.04 -15.40 -15.65
C GLY A 162 -10.48 -14.04 -16.08
N PRO A 163 -11.14 -13.36 -17.03
CA PRO A 163 -10.61 -12.12 -17.57
C PRO A 163 -10.41 -11.06 -16.50
N VAL A 164 -9.31 -10.31 -16.57
CA VAL A 164 -9.21 -9.04 -15.87
C VAL A 164 -9.85 -8.00 -16.79
N VAL A 165 -11.13 -7.70 -16.57
CA VAL A 165 -11.98 -6.94 -17.50
C VAL A 165 -11.54 -5.49 -17.61
N PHE A 166 -11.25 -4.86 -16.47
CA PHE A 166 -10.87 -3.45 -16.39
C PHE A 166 -9.50 -3.29 -15.72
N ARG A 167 -8.64 -2.50 -16.34
CA ARG A 167 -7.36 -2.03 -15.79
C ARG A 167 -7.23 -0.53 -16.02
N ASN A 168 -6.52 0.17 -15.14
CA ASN A 168 -6.42 1.63 -15.18
C ASN A 168 -7.80 2.27 -15.36
N LEU A 169 -8.77 1.75 -14.60
CA LEU A 169 -10.12 2.29 -14.59
C LEU A 169 -10.02 3.72 -14.05
N GLY A 170 -10.65 4.66 -14.74
CA GLY A 170 -10.60 6.08 -14.44
C GLY A 170 -11.97 6.69 -14.69
N CYS A 171 -12.86 6.48 -13.72
CA CYS A 171 -14.17 7.12 -13.64
C CYS A 171 -14.03 8.56 -13.11
N THR A 172 -14.93 9.43 -13.58
CA THR A 172 -15.17 10.75 -13.01
C THR A 172 -15.98 10.67 -11.70
N GLY A 173 -16.70 9.57 -11.49
CA GLY A 173 -17.56 9.30 -10.34
C GLY A 173 -19.05 9.52 -10.61
N ASN A 174 -19.41 9.99 -11.81
CA ASN A 174 -20.80 10.27 -12.21
C ASN A 174 -21.37 9.22 -13.17
N GLU A 175 -20.54 8.29 -13.62
CA GLU A 175 -20.93 7.22 -14.53
C GLU A 175 -21.99 6.31 -13.89
N ASP A 176 -22.92 5.84 -14.72
CA ASP A 176 -23.93 4.84 -14.36
C ASP A 176 -23.43 3.41 -14.56
N ARG A 177 -22.34 3.24 -15.33
CA ARG A 177 -21.76 1.95 -15.73
C ARG A 177 -20.24 2.07 -15.83
N LEU A 178 -19.50 1.00 -15.49
CA LEU A 178 -18.03 1.02 -15.50
C LEU A 178 -17.44 1.14 -16.91
N GLU A 179 -18.14 0.63 -17.91
CA GLU A 179 -17.77 0.74 -19.32
C GLU A 179 -17.87 2.16 -19.88
N HIS A 180 -18.51 3.10 -19.17
CA HIS A 180 -18.52 4.52 -19.52
C HIS A 180 -17.32 5.28 -18.93
N CYS A 181 -16.55 4.64 -18.05
CA CYS A 181 -15.30 5.19 -17.55
C CYS A 181 -14.17 4.98 -18.58
N THR A 182 -13.05 5.67 -18.38
CA THR A 182 -11.84 5.33 -19.13
C THR A 182 -11.23 4.05 -18.57
N TYR A 183 -10.74 3.16 -19.43
CA TYR A 183 -10.07 1.92 -19.00
C TYR A 183 -9.17 1.36 -20.10
N SER A 184 -8.28 0.45 -19.70
CA SER A 184 -7.46 -0.34 -20.60
C SER A 184 -7.86 -1.82 -20.52
N THR A 185 -7.88 -2.47 -21.69
CA THR A 185 -8.07 -3.93 -21.83
C THR A 185 -6.76 -4.65 -22.15
N SER A 186 -5.61 -3.98 -21.99
CA SER A 186 -4.31 -4.56 -22.35
C SER A 186 -4.06 -5.88 -21.60
N PRO A 187 -3.81 -6.99 -22.33
CA PRO A 187 -3.59 -8.30 -21.72
C PRO A 187 -2.24 -8.40 -21.00
N TYR A 188 -1.32 -7.47 -21.25
CA TYR A 188 0.01 -7.46 -20.63
C TYR A 188 -0.09 -7.13 -19.13
N TYR A 189 0.51 -8.00 -18.30
CA TYR A 189 0.54 -7.89 -16.83
C TYR A 189 -0.83 -8.00 -16.13
N ALA A 190 -1.83 -8.58 -16.81
CA ALA A 190 -3.06 -8.99 -16.15
C ALA A 190 -2.75 -10.12 -15.14
N SER A 191 -3.04 -9.89 -13.86
CA SER A 191 -2.78 -10.84 -12.78
C SER A 191 -3.85 -10.71 -11.70
N HIS A 192 -4.34 -11.84 -11.20
CA HIS A 192 -5.28 -11.87 -10.09
C HIS A 192 -4.67 -11.46 -8.74
N THR A 193 -3.34 -11.34 -8.64
CA THR A 193 -2.65 -10.70 -7.50
C THR A 193 -2.94 -9.20 -7.38
N THR A 194 -3.67 -8.65 -8.34
CA THR A 194 -4.01 -7.23 -8.45
C THR A 194 -5.50 -7.00 -8.37
N ASP A 195 -6.31 -8.02 -8.11
CA ASP A 195 -7.77 -7.87 -8.03
C ASP A 195 -8.15 -6.92 -6.89
N VAL A 196 -9.01 -5.95 -7.22
CA VAL A 196 -9.49 -4.96 -6.26
C VAL A 196 -10.78 -5.44 -5.58
N GLY A 197 -10.90 -5.12 -4.30
CA GLY A 197 -12.13 -5.29 -3.53
C GLY A 197 -12.68 -3.96 -3.06
N VAL A 198 -13.99 -3.94 -2.82
CA VAL A 198 -14.65 -2.78 -2.22
C VAL A 198 -15.56 -3.20 -1.08
N LYS A 199 -15.76 -2.30 -0.12
CA LYS A 199 -16.85 -2.34 0.86
C LYS A 199 -17.68 -1.08 0.68
N CYS A 200 -18.94 -1.29 0.35
CA CYS A 200 -19.97 -0.27 0.21
C CYS A 200 -20.72 -0.12 1.53
N SER A 201 -21.00 1.11 1.90
CA SER A 201 -21.86 1.44 3.04
C SER A 201 -22.57 2.75 2.75
N GLU A 202 -23.65 3.03 3.46
CA GLU A 202 -24.31 4.33 3.33
C GLU A 202 -23.45 5.42 3.96
N ARG A 203 -23.46 6.60 3.34
CA ARG A 203 -22.82 7.80 3.86
C ARG A 203 -23.55 8.26 5.12
N VAL A 204 -22.79 8.46 6.20
CA VAL A 204 -23.32 9.00 7.46
C VAL A 204 -22.80 10.42 7.60
N LEU A 205 -23.66 11.39 7.30
CA LEU A 205 -23.36 12.78 7.62
C LEU A 205 -23.43 12.96 9.14
N THR A 206 -22.37 13.50 9.69
CA THR A 206 -22.24 13.86 11.09
C THR A 206 -22.18 15.38 11.19
N ASP A 207 -22.80 15.97 12.19
CA ASP A 207 -22.69 17.42 12.49
C ASP A 207 -21.30 17.78 13.07
N CYS A 208 -20.23 17.21 12.50
CA CYS A 208 -18.87 17.53 12.87
C CYS A 208 -18.45 18.87 12.25
N ILE A 209 -17.64 19.61 13.00
CA ILE A 209 -17.11 20.90 12.53
C ILE A 209 -16.07 20.62 11.46
N ASN A 210 -16.25 21.19 10.27
CA ASN A 210 -15.32 21.02 9.15
C ASN A 210 -13.89 21.39 9.55
N GLY A 211 -12.93 20.52 9.21
CA GLY A 211 -11.54 20.64 9.58
C GLY A 211 -11.18 20.04 10.95
N SER A 212 -12.14 19.57 11.75
CA SER A 212 -11.85 18.92 13.04
C SER A 212 -11.02 17.65 12.88
N VAL A 213 -10.15 17.37 13.84
CA VAL A 213 -9.35 16.14 13.90
C VAL A 213 -9.56 15.44 15.24
N ARG A 214 -9.50 14.11 15.24
CA ARG A 214 -9.50 13.27 16.44
C ARG A 214 -8.58 12.06 16.29
N LEU A 215 -8.11 11.54 17.42
CA LEU A 215 -7.41 10.26 17.49
C LEU A 215 -8.39 9.18 17.98
N VAL A 216 -8.41 8.04 17.29
CA VAL A 216 -9.36 6.95 17.58
C VAL A 216 -8.63 5.63 17.73
N ASN A 217 -9.10 4.78 18.63
CA ASN A 217 -8.60 3.43 18.85
C ASN A 217 -7.14 3.35 19.33
N GLY A 218 -6.65 4.41 20.00
CA GLY A 218 -5.45 4.36 20.82
C GLY A 218 -5.72 3.79 22.20
N THR A 219 -4.67 3.32 22.89
CA THR A 219 -4.80 2.86 24.28
C THR A 219 -4.88 4.03 25.26
N THR A 220 -4.38 5.19 24.85
CA THR A 220 -4.42 6.44 25.58
C THR A 220 -4.99 7.58 24.72
N PRO A 221 -5.47 8.69 25.30
CA PRO A 221 -6.07 9.80 24.54
C PRO A 221 -5.10 10.55 23.60
N ASP A 222 -3.80 10.38 23.82
CA ASP A 222 -2.72 11.02 23.07
C ASP A 222 -2.28 10.23 21.83
N GLU A 223 -2.81 9.03 21.62
CA GLU A 223 -2.48 8.19 20.47
C GLU A 223 -3.72 7.67 19.75
N GLY A 224 -3.53 7.27 18.49
CA GLY A 224 -4.58 6.60 17.73
C GLY A 224 -4.52 6.88 16.23
N ARG A 225 -5.46 6.29 15.52
CA ARG A 225 -5.72 6.58 14.10
C ARG A 225 -6.17 8.04 13.95
N VAL A 226 -5.60 8.74 12.97
CA VAL A 226 -6.02 10.10 12.62
C VAL A 226 -7.32 10.06 11.81
N GLU A 227 -8.36 10.68 12.35
CA GLU A 227 -9.62 10.94 11.64
C GLU A 227 -9.84 12.44 11.53
N VAL A 228 -10.28 12.90 10.35
CA VAL A 228 -10.52 14.30 10.01
C VAL A 228 -11.93 14.47 9.48
N CYS A 229 -12.62 15.54 9.91
CA CYS A 229 -13.95 15.87 9.44
C CYS A 229 -13.85 16.81 8.23
N ILE A 230 -14.37 16.39 7.08
CA ILE A 230 -14.46 17.24 5.88
C ILE A 230 -15.90 17.19 5.38
N ASN A 231 -16.51 18.36 5.13
CA ASN A 231 -17.87 18.48 4.59
C ASN A 231 -18.93 17.67 5.38
N GLY A 232 -18.83 17.68 6.71
CA GLY A 232 -19.77 16.99 7.60
C GLY A 232 -19.61 15.48 7.64
N GLU A 233 -18.45 14.93 7.26
CA GLU A 233 -18.18 13.50 7.36
C GLU A 233 -16.76 13.25 7.88
N TRP A 234 -16.65 12.29 8.79
CA TRP A 234 -15.35 11.79 9.23
C TRP A 234 -14.72 10.91 8.14
N GLY A 235 -13.43 11.11 7.92
CA GLY A 235 -12.60 10.27 7.07
C GLY A 235 -11.22 10.06 7.68
N THR A 236 -10.46 9.13 7.10
CA THR A 236 -9.11 8.81 7.52
C THR A 236 -8.08 9.44 6.61
N ALA A 237 -6.84 9.56 7.10
CA ALA A 237 -5.71 10.04 6.32
C ALA A 237 -4.75 8.90 5.99
N CYS A 238 -4.11 9.01 4.82
CA CYS A 238 -3.12 8.05 4.41
C CYS A 238 -1.74 8.33 5.00
N SER A 239 -1.07 7.25 5.40
CA SER A 239 0.30 7.24 5.91
C SER A 239 1.33 7.41 4.80
N GLN A 240 1.04 7.09 3.54
CA GLN A 240 2.01 7.31 2.46
C GLN A 240 2.29 8.80 2.30
N TYR A 241 3.58 9.16 2.35
CA TYR A 241 4.07 10.54 2.37
C TYR A 241 3.70 11.38 3.61
N TRP A 242 3.05 10.79 4.60
CA TRP A 242 2.85 11.43 5.90
C TRP A 242 4.19 11.52 6.65
N ASP A 243 4.57 12.70 7.11
CA ASP A 243 5.77 12.93 7.90
C ASP A 243 5.47 13.66 9.23
N LYS A 244 6.52 14.22 9.83
CA LYS A 244 6.43 14.90 11.12
C LYS A 244 5.67 16.22 11.04
N SER A 245 5.67 16.86 9.89
CA SER A 245 5.02 18.15 9.64
C SER A 245 3.51 18.01 9.77
N GLU A 246 2.91 16.99 9.14
CA GLU A 246 1.48 16.68 9.31
C GLU A 246 1.15 16.32 10.76
N THR A 247 2.02 15.51 11.39
CA THR A 247 1.87 15.07 12.78
C THR A 247 1.87 16.25 13.74
N LYS A 248 2.80 17.19 13.55
CA LYS A 248 2.90 18.43 14.32
C LYS A 248 1.65 19.28 14.20
N VAL A 249 1.10 19.43 12.98
CA VAL A 249 -0.16 20.15 12.75
C VAL A 249 -1.30 19.48 13.51
N VAL A 250 -1.42 18.15 13.45
CA VAL A 250 -2.46 17.42 14.18
C VAL A 250 -2.31 17.58 15.69
N CYS A 251 -1.11 17.38 16.25
CA CYS A 251 -0.90 17.51 17.70
C CYS A 251 -1.19 18.93 18.19
N LYS A 252 -0.72 19.95 17.47
CA LYS A 252 -1.06 21.35 17.75
C LYS A 252 -2.57 21.58 17.70
N GLN A 253 -3.24 21.06 16.68
CA GLN A 253 -4.69 21.20 16.52
C GLN A 253 -5.48 20.54 17.66
N LEU A 254 -4.96 19.44 18.22
CA LEU A 254 -5.53 18.75 19.38
C LEU A 254 -5.21 19.44 20.73
N GLY A 255 -4.49 20.56 20.71
CA GLY A 255 -4.21 21.37 21.90
C GLY A 255 -2.87 21.07 22.59
N TYR A 256 -2.00 20.25 21.99
CA TYR A 256 -0.64 20.07 22.48
C TYR A 256 0.19 21.34 22.22
N SER A 257 1.25 21.54 22.99
CA SER A 257 2.08 22.76 22.90
C SER A 257 2.69 22.95 21.50
N GLN A 258 3.06 24.18 21.12
CA GLN A 258 3.65 24.45 19.79
C GLN A 258 4.98 23.70 19.53
N ALA A 259 5.66 23.32 20.60
CA ALA A 259 6.89 22.52 20.58
C ALA A 259 6.63 21.02 20.70
N ALA A 260 5.37 20.59 20.81
CA ALA A 260 5.00 19.18 20.81
C ALA A 260 5.40 18.52 19.47
N GLU A 261 6.16 17.45 19.60
CA GLU A 261 6.44 16.49 18.54
C GLU A 261 5.46 15.33 18.63
N GLY A 262 5.43 14.49 17.60
CA GLY A 262 4.64 13.26 17.60
C GLY A 262 5.32 12.11 16.88
N SER A 263 4.97 10.90 17.28
CA SER A 263 5.34 9.67 16.57
C SER A 263 4.31 9.38 15.50
N VAL A 264 4.77 8.77 14.40
CA VAL A 264 3.92 8.30 13.30
C VAL A 264 3.88 6.77 13.29
N PHE A 265 2.67 6.23 13.24
CA PHE A 265 2.40 4.80 13.13
C PHE A 265 1.79 4.53 11.75
N ARG A 266 2.41 3.61 11.02
CA ARG A 266 2.06 3.28 9.63
C ARG A 266 1.31 1.94 9.59
N TYR A 267 0.88 1.56 8.39
CA TYR A 267 0.23 0.27 8.14
C TYR A 267 -1.04 0.02 8.97
N SER A 268 -1.73 1.10 9.38
CA SER A 268 -2.98 1.05 10.14
C SER A 268 -2.87 0.31 11.47
N GLU A 269 -1.81 0.59 12.22
CA GLU A 269 -1.54 -0.02 13.53
C GLU A 269 -2.72 0.13 14.51
N PHE A 270 -3.37 1.30 14.51
CA PHE A 270 -4.60 1.55 15.29
C PHE A 270 -5.89 1.13 14.56
N GLY A 271 -5.78 0.25 13.57
CA GLY A 271 -6.85 -0.18 12.69
C GLY A 271 -7.15 0.79 11.55
N TYR A 272 -7.80 0.29 10.50
CA TYR A 272 -8.08 1.02 9.26
C TYR A 272 -9.20 2.08 9.39
N GLY A 273 -10.10 1.89 10.36
CA GLY A 273 -11.27 2.74 10.58
C GLY A 273 -12.43 2.49 9.61
N ASP A 274 -13.65 2.72 10.07
CA ASP A 274 -14.85 2.59 9.24
C ASP A 274 -15.14 3.87 8.46
N TYR A 275 -14.13 4.65 8.07
CA TYR A 275 -14.32 5.87 7.29
C TYR A 275 -13.49 5.85 6.00
N GLN A 276 -13.97 6.56 4.98
CA GLN A 276 -13.26 6.68 3.71
C GLN A 276 -11.91 7.36 3.96
N GLN A 277 -10.87 6.90 3.28
CA GLN A 277 -9.61 7.65 3.23
C GLN A 277 -9.82 8.88 2.36
N ILE A 278 -9.95 10.04 2.99
CA ILE A 278 -10.32 11.31 2.34
C ILE A 278 -9.13 12.25 2.12
N LEU A 279 -8.04 12.07 2.87
CA LEU A 279 -6.82 12.84 2.69
C LEU A 279 -5.64 11.94 2.30
N TRP A 280 -4.92 12.36 1.27
CA TRP A 280 -3.76 11.69 0.70
C TRP A 280 -2.72 12.71 0.25
N ASN A 281 -1.42 12.32 0.32
CA ASN A 281 -0.27 13.15 -0.05
C ASN A 281 -0.44 14.59 0.44
N ILE A 282 -0.77 14.68 1.72
CA ILE A 282 -0.87 15.94 2.43
C ILE A 282 0.56 16.43 2.61
N GLN A 283 0.78 17.69 2.28
CA GLN A 283 2.07 18.36 2.44
C GLN A 283 1.85 19.59 3.31
N CYS A 284 2.07 19.40 4.60
CA CYS A 284 2.12 20.45 5.59
C CYS A 284 3.55 21.01 5.70
N THR A 285 3.64 22.29 6.03
CA THR A 285 4.87 22.97 6.45
C THR A 285 5.11 22.81 7.96
N GLY A 286 4.09 22.40 8.72
CA GLY A 286 4.12 22.33 10.18
C GLY A 286 3.60 23.59 10.87
N SER A 287 3.23 24.61 10.08
CA SER A 287 2.77 25.93 10.58
C SER A 287 1.26 26.12 10.50
N GLU A 288 0.57 25.23 9.79
CA GLU A 288 -0.86 25.27 9.52
C GLU A 288 -1.69 25.26 10.81
N THR A 289 -2.89 25.83 10.74
CA THR A 289 -3.83 25.89 11.87
C THR A 289 -4.59 24.59 12.07
N ASN A 290 -4.80 23.83 11.00
CA ASN A 290 -5.44 22.52 11.01
C ASN A 290 -4.99 21.69 9.81
N LEU A 291 -5.11 20.38 9.92
CA LEU A 291 -4.66 19.43 8.90
C LEU A 291 -5.35 19.66 7.53
N ALA A 292 -6.61 20.07 7.53
CA ALA A 292 -7.38 20.33 6.31
C ALA A 292 -6.90 21.56 5.53
N SER A 293 -6.08 22.43 6.15
CA SER A 293 -5.50 23.63 5.51
C SER A 293 -4.15 23.35 4.84
N CYS A 294 -3.59 22.15 5.01
CA CYS A 294 -2.37 21.76 4.32
C CYS A 294 -2.63 21.53 2.83
N ASN A 295 -1.60 21.68 2.01
CA ASN A 295 -1.71 21.39 0.58
C ASN A 295 -2.03 19.89 0.40
N ASN A 296 -3.01 19.56 -0.44
CA ASN A 296 -3.44 18.19 -0.65
C ASN A 296 -3.63 17.90 -2.14
N TYR A 297 -3.41 16.63 -2.52
CA TYR A 297 -3.63 16.16 -3.88
C TYR A 297 -4.77 15.15 -3.88
N HIS A 298 -5.92 15.54 -4.45
CA HIS A 298 -7.16 14.75 -4.43
C HIS A 298 -7.23 13.61 -5.46
N ASN A 299 -6.14 13.28 -6.16
CA ASN A 299 -6.20 12.44 -7.38
C ASN A 299 -5.32 11.19 -7.35
N SER A 300 -5.11 10.57 -6.18
CA SER A 300 -4.32 9.33 -6.11
C SER A 300 -4.80 8.35 -5.06
N ASN A 301 -4.44 7.10 -5.27
CA ASN A 301 -4.91 5.94 -4.54
C ASN A 301 -4.07 5.67 -3.29
N CYS A 302 -4.71 5.70 -2.13
CA CYS A 302 -4.20 5.06 -0.92
C CYS A 302 -4.74 3.64 -0.83
N TYR A 303 -3.89 2.70 -0.46
CA TYR A 303 -4.39 1.42 0.03
C TYR A 303 -5.05 1.62 1.39
N TYR A 304 -6.22 1.01 1.59
CA TYR A 304 -6.92 1.05 2.88
C TYR A 304 -6.05 0.57 4.05
N GLY A 305 -5.05 -0.29 3.78
CA GLY A 305 -4.06 -0.72 4.77
C GLY A 305 -3.00 0.31 5.17
N TYR A 306 -2.96 1.48 4.54
CA TYR A 306 -2.03 2.57 4.86
C TYR A 306 -2.68 3.69 5.66
N THR A 307 -3.70 3.44 6.46
CA THR A 307 -4.24 4.48 7.35
C THR A 307 -3.20 4.90 8.38
N VAL A 308 -3.03 6.20 8.58
CA VAL A 308 -2.04 6.74 9.52
C VAL A 308 -2.60 6.79 10.94
N GLY A 309 -1.76 6.45 11.90
CA GLY A 309 -1.96 6.83 13.28
C GLY A 309 -0.79 7.65 13.80
N ILE A 310 -1.00 8.35 14.90
CA ILE A 310 0.04 9.14 15.54
C ILE A 310 -0.04 8.99 17.06
N LYS A 311 1.02 9.42 17.73
CA LYS A 311 1.02 9.71 19.16
C LYS A 311 1.59 11.10 19.39
N CYS A 312 0.88 11.92 20.14
CA CYS A 312 1.29 13.27 20.48
C CYS A 312 1.96 13.30 21.85
N TYR A 313 3.05 14.05 21.97
CA TYR A 313 3.78 14.17 23.22
C TYR A 313 3.67 15.59 23.77
N ASN A 314 3.51 15.71 25.08
CA ASN A 314 3.72 17.00 25.74
C ASN A 314 5.22 17.26 25.91
N THR A 315 5.61 18.52 25.82
CA THR A 315 6.96 18.97 26.15
C THR A 315 7.31 18.58 27.58
N THR A 316 8.47 17.97 27.77
CA THR A 316 9.08 17.74 29.08
C THR A 316 9.99 18.91 29.40
N ASN A 317 10.06 19.39 30.64
CA ASN A 317 11.00 20.45 31.01
C ASN A 317 12.46 19.93 31.06
N CYS A 318 12.99 19.42 29.94
CA CYS A 318 14.40 19.13 29.75
C CYS A 318 15.10 20.32 29.08
N THR A 319 16.39 20.46 29.29
CA THR A 319 17.20 21.52 28.70
C THR A 319 17.75 21.05 27.36
N HIS A 320 17.64 21.89 26.32
CA HIS A 320 18.20 21.55 25.00
C HIS A 320 19.68 21.13 25.10
N GLY A 321 20.03 20.02 24.45
CA GLY A 321 21.37 19.45 24.48
C GLY A 321 21.61 18.42 25.60
N GLU A 322 20.70 18.30 26.58
CA GLU A 322 20.75 17.20 27.55
C GLU A 322 20.62 15.83 26.86
N ILE A 323 21.34 14.84 27.36
CA ILE A 323 21.31 13.46 26.85
C ILE A 323 21.08 12.45 27.98
N ASN A 324 20.53 11.30 27.64
CA ASN A 324 20.35 10.18 28.56
C ASN A 324 20.37 8.84 27.79
N LEU A 325 20.64 7.74 28.49
CA LEU A 325 20.47 6.37 27.99
C LEU A 325 19.22 5.74 28.59
N TYR A 326 18.31 5.28 27.74
CA TYR A 326 17.02 4.72 28.16
C TYR A 326 16.96 3.20 27.99
N GLY A 327 16.34 2.51 28.95
CA GLY A 327 15.97 1.09 28.83
C GLY A 327 17.09 0.09 29.18
N GLY A 328 18.27 0.58 29.55
CA GLY A 328 19.36 -0.25 30.08
C GLY A 328 19.11 -0.81 31.47
N GLN A 329 19.94 -1.77 31.90
CA GLN A 329 19.94 -2.27 33.28
C GLN A 329 20.68 -1.33 34.24
N SER A 330 21.41 -0.34 33.72
CA SER A 330 22.13 0.69 34.48
C SER A 330 22.19 2.00 33.72
N ASP A 331 22.57 3.09 34.38
CA ASP A 331 22.75 4.41 33.76
C ASP A 331 23.89 4.46 32.72
N ALA A 332 24.68 3.38 32.64
CA ALA A 332 25.81 3.26 31.71
C ALA A 332 25.42 2.63 30.37
N GLU A 333 24.18 2.15 30.21
CA GLU A 333 23.74 1.48 28.98
C GLU A 333 22.32 1.87 28.61
N GLY A 334 21.99 1.86 27.32
CA GLY A 334 20.64 2.17 26.85
C GLY A 334 20.60 2.79 25.46
N ASP A 335 19.38 3.04 24.99
CA ASP A 335 19.11 3.75 23.75
C ASP A 335 19.23 5.27 23.98
N LEU A 336 19.98 5.98 23.12
CA LEU A 336 20.29 7.40 23.26
C LEU A 336 19.04 8.26 23.09
N GLN A 337 18.74 9.03 24.13
CA GLN A 337 17.81 10.14 24.09
C GLN A 337 18.56 11.47 24.13
N ILE A 338 18.08 12.44 23.35
CA ILE A 338 18.52 13.83 23.39
C ILE A 338 17.32 14.72 23.73
N CYS A 339 17.54 15.84 24.41
CA CYS A 339 16.51 16.84 24.61
C CYS A 339 16.43 17.77 23.38
N TYR A 340 15.38 17.62 22.61
CA TYR A 340 15.10 18.40 21.41
C TYR A 340 13.78 19.17 21.58
N ASN A 341 13.82 20.50 21.43
CA ASN A 341 12.66 21.38 21.64
C ASN A 341 11.94 21.20 22.99
N GLY A 342 12.69 20.91 24.07
CA GLY A 342 12.08 20.64 25.38
C GLY A 342 11.32 19.32 25.39
N MET A 343 11.86 18.29 24.76
CA MET A 343 11.32 16.93 24.79
C MET A 343 12.44 15.92 24.66
N TRP A 344 12.37 14.85 25.46
CA TRP A 344 13.21 13.67 25.24
C TRP A 344 12.80 12.96 23.96
N VAL A 345 13.74 12.82 23.04
CA VAL A 345 13.54 12.12 21.76
C VAL A 345 14.65 11.11 21.53
N PHE A 346 14.32 9.97 20.92
CA PHE A 346 15.32 8.97 20.57
C PHE A 346 16.13 9.39 19.34
N VAL A 347 17.44 9.13 19.36
CA VAL A 347 18.30 9.36 18.20
C VAL A 347 18.30 8.13 17.30
N CYS A 348 17.83 8.32 16.07
CA CYS A 348 17.64 7.25 15.10
C CYS A 348 18.94 6.61 14.58
N ASP A 349 18.93 5.30 14.34
CA ASP A 349 20.07 4.49 13.86
C ASP A 349 20.06 4.10 12.37
N THR A 350 19.67 4.99 11.44
CA THR A 350 19.67 4.58 10.02
C THR A 350 21.07 4.24 9.47
N PHE A 351 21.13 3.13 8.74
CA PHE A 351 22.33 2.46 8.24
C PHE A 351 23.28 3.26 7.30
N PHE A 352 24.57 2.92 7.43
CA PHE A 352 25.71 2.94 6.48
C PHE A 352 26.65 4.15 6.35
N TRP A 353 26.39 5.35 6.89
CA TRP A 353 27.35 6.46 6.68
C TRP A 353 27.56 7.40 7.88
N TRP A 354 26.88 7.16 9.00
CA TRP A 354 26.77 8.15 10.08
C TRP A 354 27.22 7.51 11.39
N TRP A 355 28.23 8.11 12.00
CA TRP A 355 28.85 7.61 13.21
C TRP A 355 28.79 8.68 14.29
N ILE A 356 28.08 8.38 15.37
CA ILE A 356 28.22 9.09 16.63
C ILE A 356 29.33 8.36 17.40
N PRO A 357 30.51 8.98 17.62
CA PRO A 357 31.57 8.34 18.37
C PRO A 357 31.08 8.06 19.81
N PRO A 358 31.12 6.80 20.28
CA PRO A 358 30.60 6.43 21.61
C PRO A 358 31.25 7.23 22.74
N ASN A 359 32.52 7.57 22.57
CA ASN A 359 33.28 8.32 23.55
C ASN A 359 32.75 9.75 23.72
N VAL A 360 32.18 10.40 22.69
CA VAL A 360 31.58 11.74 22.84
C VAL A 360 30.32 11.66 23.70
N VAL A 361 29.48 10.64 23.47
CA VAL A 361 28.25 10.39 24.26
C VAL A 361 28.60 10.06 25.71
N CYS A 362 29.50 9.10 25.92
CA CYS A 362 29.90 8.68 27.26
C CYS A 362 30.60 9.81 28.03
N ARG A 363 31.46 10.60 27.38
CA ARG A 363 32.09 11.78 27.98
C ARG A 363 31.05 12.82 28.41
N GLN A 364 30.05 13.10 27.58
CA GLN A 364 28.99 14.04 27.91
C GLN A 364 28.13 13.55 29.09
N LEU A 365 27.95 12.24 29.23
CA LEU A 365 27.31 11.61 30.39
C LEU A 365 28.20 11.58 31.65
N GLY A 366 29.46 12.02 31.56
CA GLY A 366 30.40 12.10 32.69
C GLY A 366 31.32 10.89 32.89
N TYR A 367 31.31 9.92 31.96
CA TYR A 367 32.24 8.80 31.96
C TYR A 367 33.64 9.24 31.51
N GLN A 368 34.68 8.56 32.03
CA GLN A 368 36.08 8.93 31.78
C GLN A 368 36.56 8.41 30.42
N ASP A 369 37.28 9.24 29.67
CA ASP A 369 37.78 8.91 28.33
C ASP A 369 38.76 7.72 28.25
N ASN A 370 39.35 7.34 29.38
CA ASN A 370 40.30 6.22 29.43
C ASN A 370 39.62 4.85 29.47
N ASN A 371 38.28 4.83 29.63
CA ASN A 371 37.49 3.62 29.63
C ASN A 371 36.97 3.31 28.23
N TRP A 372 36.59 2.05 28.01
CA TRP A 372 36.02 1.64 26.74
C TRP A 372 34.59 2.14 26.61
N ALA A 373 34.19 2.53 25.40
CA ALA A 373 32.83 2.91 25.05
C ALA A 373 32.42 2.15 23.79
N SER A 374 31.20 1.66 23.76
CA SER A 374 30.64 0.92 22.63
C SER A 374 29.28 1.47 22.25
N TYR A 375 28.85 1.11 21.04
CA TYR A 375 27.53 1.43 20.53
C TYR A 375 26.90 0.18 19.92
N SER A 376 25.59 0.23 19.74
CA SER A 376 24.82 -0.81 19.07
C SER A 376 23.81 -0.21 18.12
N TYR A 377 23.53 -0.96 17.06
CA TYR A 377 22.42 -0.71 16.15
C TYR A 377 21.22 -1.57 16.54
N ASN A 378 20.03 -1.10 16.18
CA ASN A 378 18.72 -1.73 16.21
C ASN A 378 18.02 -1.77 17.58
N SER A 379 18.11 -0.70 18.39
CA SER A 379 17.32 -0.57 19.62
C SER A 379 17.41 -1.79 20.54
N LEU A 380 18.59 -2.10 21.07
CA LEU A 380 18.76 -3.25 21.95
C LEU A 380 18.10 -3.09 23.32
N PHE A 381 17.71 -1.86 23.68
CA PHE A 381 17.19 -1.52 25.01
C PHE A 381 15.70 -1.14 24.99
N GLY A 382 15.00 -1.50 23.92
CA GLY A 382 13.53 -1.43 23.87
C GLY A 382 12.96 -0.05 23.53
N SER A 383 13.74 0.87 22.96
CA SER A 383 13.19 2.11 22.42
C SER A 383 12.07 1.81 21.43
N ASN A 384 10.94 2.49 21.57
CA ASN A 384 9.85 2.39 20.63
C ASN A 384 9.07 3.72 20.57
N ASN A 385 8.32 3.88 19.49
CA ASN A 385 7.55 5.08 19.20
C ASN A 385 6.40 5.37 20.19
N ASN A 386 6.15 4.51 21.19
CA ASN A 386 5.18 4.76 22.27
C ASN A 386 5.81 5.45 23.49
N VAL A 387 7.14 5.40 23.62
CA VAL A 387 7.89 5.96 24.77
C VAL A 387 8.30 7.40 24.51
N ALA A 388 8.92 7.66 23.36
CA ALA A 388 9.34 8.97 22.91
C ALA A 388 9.42 8.99 21.38
N PRO A 389 9.28 10.16 20.73
CA PRO A 389 9.39 10.23 19.29
C PRO A 389 10.84 10.01 18.86
N MET A 390 11.02 9.41 17.68
CA MET A 390 12.35 9.24 17.07
C MET A 390 12.69 10.44 16.21
N VAL A 391 13.86 11.01 16.40
CA VAL A 391 14.40 12.08 15.56
C VAL A 391 15.64 11.61 14.82
N LEU A 392 15.63 11.87 13.52
CA LEU A 392 16.79 11.66 12.67
C LEU A 392 17.68 12.90 12.77
N VAL A 393 18.52 12.93 13.80
CA VAL A 393 19.61 13.90 13.90
C VAL A 393 20.90 13.22 13.47
N ARG A 394 21.45 13.67 12.36
CA ARG A 394 22.80 13.28 11.96
C ARG A 394 23.78 14.10 12.77
N PHE A 395 24.67 13.46 13.50
CA PHE A 395 25.84 14.11 14.08
C PHE A 395 27.08 13.75 13.26
N SER A 396 27.93 14.74 13.03
CA SER A 396 29.25 14.60 12.43
C SER A 396 30.28 15.11 13.43
N CYS A 397 30.82 14.19 14.21
CA CYS A 397 31.80 14.44 15.25
C CYS A 397 33.18 13.95 14.80
N SER A 398 34.23 14.63 15.25
CA SER A 398 35.63 14.21 15.15
C SER A 398 36.02 13.17 16.19
N GLY A 399 35.24 13.06 17.28
CA GLY A 399 35.50 12.21 18.44
C GLY A 399 36.13 12.95 19.63
N ASN A 400 36.61 14.19 19.44
CA ASN A 400 37.24 14.97 20.51
C ASN A 400 36.29 15.98 21.17
N GLU A 401 35.03 16.02 20.74
CA GLU A 401 34.01 16.91 21.28
C GLU A 401 33.63 16.57 22.73
N ASN A 402 33.37 17.58 23.54
CA ASN A 402 32.90 17.38 24.92
C ASN A 402 31.41 16.99 25.00
N SER A 403 30.64 17.33 23.97
CA SER A 403 29.22 17.04 23.86
C SER A 403 28.79 17.01 22.39
N LEU A 404 27.64 16.40 22.14
CA LEU A 404 27.03 16.34 20.81
C LEU A 404 26.68 17.72 20.24
N ASP A 405 26.50 18.73 21.09
CA ASP A 405 26.24 20.12 20.66
C ASP A 405 27.42 20.75 19.93
N TYR A 406 28.64 20.26 20.17
CA TYR A 406 29.83 20.69 19.45
C TYR A 406 30.03 19.96 18.12
N CYS A 407 29.24 18.93 17.84
CA CYS A 407 29.26 18.25 16.56
C CYS A 407 28.41 19.00 15.53
N SER A 408 28.81 18.96 14.26
CA SER A 408 27.94 19.46 13.19
C SER A 408 26.72 18.56 13.10
N ASN A 409 25.51 19.13 13.17
CA ASN A 409 24.27 18.36 13.13
C ASN A 409 23.34 18.76 11.98
N TYR A 410 22.58 17.79 11.48
CA TYR A 410 21.56 17.98 10.45
C TYR A 410 20.33 17.12 10.76
N THR A 411 19.16 17.75 10.80
CA THR A 411 17.88 17.05 10.96
C THR A 411 17.29 16.68 9.61
N TYR A 412 16.83 15.43 9.49
CA TYR A 412 16.17 14.92 8.29
C TYR A 412 14.73 14.49 8.61
N ASN A 413 13.82 14.76 7.68
CA ASN A 413 12.47 14.21 7.70
C ASN A 413 12.44 12.86 6.97
N HIS A 414 12.93 11.82 7.64
CA HIS A 414 12.77 10.45 7.18
C HIS A 414 12.20 9.56 8.29
N TYR A 415 11.51 8.51 7.85
CA TYR A 415 10.97 7.50 8.75
C TYR A 415 12.09 6.72 9.42
N CYS A 416 11.94 6.53 10.73
CA CYS A 416 12.83 5.74 11.55
C CYS A 416 12.02 4.98 12.61
N ASP A 417 12.41 3.73 12.86
CA ASP A 417 11.77 2.84 13.83
C ASP A 417 12.76 2.23 14.83
N ARG A 418 14.01 2.68 14.83
CA ARG A 418 15.11 2.15 15.65
C ARG A 418 16.03 3.27 16.12
N ALA A 419 16.65 3.08 17.28
CA ALA A 419 17.48 4.06 17.97
C ALA A 419 18.89 3.50 18.16
N PHE A 420 19.85 4.42 18.29
CA PHE A 420 21.22 4.08 18.62
C PHE A 420 21.35 3.71 20.09
N GLY A 421 21.90 2.53 20.36
CA GLY A 421 22.26 2.09 21.71
C GLY A 421 23.71 2.44 22.05
N PHE A 422 23.99 2.72 23.32
CA PHE A 422 25.35 2.94 23.83
C PHE A 422 25.61 2.14 25.10
N LEU A 423 26.89 1.88 25.33
CA LEU A 423 27.42 1.27 26.54
C LEU A 423 28.71 2.01 26.93
N CYS A 424 28.68 2.60 28.12
CA CYS A 424 29.74 3.39 28.72
C CYS A 424 30.38 2.64 29.89
N SER A 425 31.65 2.90 30.18
CA SER A 425 32.38 2.27 31.28
C SER A 425 33.18 3.26 32.09
#